data_AF-A0A0M0BLQ5-F1
#
_entry.id   AF-A0A0M0BLQ5-F1
#
_cell.length_a   1.000
_cell.length_b   1.000
_cell.length_c   1.000
_cell.angle_alpha   90.00
_cell.angle_beta   90.00
_cell.angle_gamma   90.00
#
_symmetry.space_group_name_H-M   'P 1'
#
loop_
_entity.id
_entity.type
_entity.pdbx_description
1 polymer ?
#
loop_
_entity_poly.entity_id
_entity_poly.type
_entity_poly.pdbx_seq_one_letter_code
_entity_poly.pdbx_strand_id
1 'polypeptide(L)'
;YLIGRTTDLWLLFWLILFPIPVHYNATGCYRLNGRKISDETIHAFLHAQGIQMSVVHFQSSIVLDQTTYSHAEGTNVHDNEVVVDDATVTTYADDGERIFDADFTVKGTYRLFNATADPTEATYTTYTTTTRTTKIAGFARNPIFHVHTYLMRFIPLVVATMNPELADQAKDHLLDMEYADYFYVIGYPAYDGYRIEHDPTFVAYAALTAAEPPPPGPPASPAGGAALLVAGVAVLVIVALVLRRR
;
A
#
# COMPACT_ATOMS: atom_id res chain seq x y z
N TYR A 1 0.19 -7.23 11.80
CA TYR A 1 -1.02 -6.99 11.00
C TYR A 1 -1.25 -8.11 9.97
N LEU A 2 -2.47 -8.32 9.48
CA LEU A 2 -2.76 -9.29 8.40
C LEU A 2 -2.48 -8.65 7.04
N ILE A 3 -1.48 -9.13 6.31
CA ILE A 3 -1.14 -8.60 4.98
C ILE A 3 -2.13 -9.12 3.93
N GLY A 4 -2.48 -10.40 3.99
CA GLY A 4 -3.44 -11.00 3.08
C GLY A 4 -3.47 -12.51 3.11
N ARG A 5 -4.46 -13.06 2.41
CA ARG A 5 -4.66 -14.48 2.11
C ARG A 5 -5.33 -14.58 0.75
N THR A 6 -4.85 -15.47 -0.12
CA THR A 6 -5.54 -15.72 -1.40
C THR A 6 -6.58 -16.82 -1.21
N THR A 7 -7.83 -16.54 -1.54
CA THR A 7 -8.94 -17.50 -1.45
C THR A 7 -9.31 -18.06 -2.82
N ASP A 8 -9.22 -17.21 -3.84
CA ASP A 8 -9.70 -17.49 -5.20
C ASP A 8 -8.70 -16.94 -6.21
N LEU A 9 -8.44 -17.73 -7.25
CA LEU A 9 -7.63 -17.32 -8.39
C LEU A 9 -8.34 -17.70 -9.68
N TRP A 10 -8.48 -16.74 -10.58
CA TRP A 10 -9.05 -16.94 -11.91
C TRP A 10 -7.94 -16.82 -12.94
N LEU A 11 -7.73 -17.90 -13.71
CA LEU A 11 -6.79 -17.92 -14.82
C LEU A 11 -7.56 -17.92 -16.14
N LEU A 12 -7.12 -17.10 -17.07
CA LEU A 12 -7.68 -16.99 -18.41
C LEU A 12 -6.68 -17.60 -19.39
N PHE A 13 -6.91 -18.85 -19.81
CA PHE A 13 -6.09 -19.48 -20.84
C PHE A 13 -6.59 -19.04 -22.22
N TRP A 14 -5.70 -18.54 -23.07
CA TRP A 14 -6.07 -18.11 -24.41
C TRP A 14 -5.91 -19.25 -25.42
N LEU A 15 -7.03 -19.74 -25.96
CA LEU A 15 -7.03 -20.59 -27.15
C LEU A 15 -7.25 -19.72 -28.39
N ILE A 16 -6.16 -19.17 -28.94
CA ILE A 16 -6.12 -18.30 -30.14
C ILE A 16 -6.90 -16.98 -29.96
N LEU A 17 -8.23 -17.03 -29.84
CA LEU A 17 -9.11 -15.87 -29.64
C LEU A 17 -10.15 -16.06 -28.51
N PHE A 18 -10.28 -17.27 -27.97
CA PHE A 18 -11.28 -17.57 -26.94
C PHE A 18 -10.61 -17.77 -25.57
N PRO A 19 -10.93 -16.93 -24.56
CA PRO A 19 -10.48 -17.16 -23.21
C PRO A 19 -11.23 -18.34 -22.61
N ILE A 20 -10.49 -19.30 -22.08
CA ILE A 20 -10.98 -20.42 -21.29
C ILE A 20 -10.68 -20.10 -19.82
N PRO A 21 -11.65 -19.57 -19.07
CA PRO A 21 -11.48 -19.26 -17.66
C PRO A 21 -11.50 -20.54 -16.81
N VAL A 22 -10.57 -20.60 -15.87
CA VAL A 22 -10.41 -21.67 -14.90
C VAL A 22 -10.28 -21.03 -13.51
N HIS A 23 -10.95 -21.62 -12.53
CA HIS A 23 -11.01 -21.13 -11.16
C HIS A 23 -10.27 -22.08 -10.22
N TYR A 24 -9.34 -21.54 -9.44
CA TYR A 24 -8.65 -22.24 -8.36
C TYR A 24 -9.13 -21.72 -7.02
N ASN A 25 -9.30 -22.64 -6.07
CA ASN A 25 -9.55 -22.32 -4.66
C ASN A 25 -8.77 -23.29 -3.76
N ALA A 26 -9.07 -23.28 -2.46
CA ALA A 26 -8.41 -24.15 -1.48
C ALA A 26 -8.67 -25.66 -1.66
N THR A 27 -9.65 -26.08 -2.46
CA THR A 27 -10.07 -27.48 -2.62
C THR A 27 -9.82 -28.06 -4.01
N GLY A 28 -9.49 -27.23 -5.00
CA GLY A 28 -9.06 -27.69 -6.32
C GLY A 28 -9.23 -26.65 -7.41
N CYS A 29 -9.27 -27.15 -8.65
CA CYS A 29 -9.37 -26.39 -9.88
C CYS A 29 -10.67 -26.74 -10.63
N TYR A 30 -11.40 -25.73 -11.09
CA TYR A 30 -12.77 -25.81 -11.56
C TYR A 30 -12.98 -25.05 -12.87
N ARG A 31 -13.90 -25.52 -13.72
CA ARG A 31 -14.43 -24.73 -14.84
C ARG A 31 -15.47 -23.74 -14.34
N LEU A 32 -15.82 -22.76 -15.17
CA LEU A 32 -16.94 -21.82 -14.93
C LEU A 32 -18.26 -22.51 -14.56
N ASN A 33 -18.52 -23.72 -15.08
CA ASN A 33 -19.73 -24.47 -14.76
C ASN A 33 -19.63 -25.26 -13.43
N GLY A 34 -18.61 -24.99 -12.61
CA GLY A 34 -18.40 -25.65 -11.31
C GLY A 34 -17.85 -27.08 -11.40
N ARG A 35 -17.59 -27.60 -12.61
CA ARG A 35 -17.01 -28.94 -12.76
C ARG A 35 -15.54 -28.93 -12.36
N LYS A 36 -15.18 -29.75 -11.37
CA LYS A 36 -13.79 -29.98 -10.98
C LYS A 36 -12.99 -30.59 -12.13
N ILE A 37 -11.82 -30.03 -12.41
CA ILE A 37 -10.88 -30.45 -13.46
C ILE A 37 -9.67 -31.15 -12.84
N SER A 38 -9.20 -30.64 -11.70
CA SER A 38 -8.02 -31.15 -11.00
C SER A 38 -8.16 -30.95 -9.48
N ASP A 39 -7.47 -31.79 -8.72
CA ASP A 39 -7.29 -31.66 -7.27
C ASP A 39 -6.20 -30.64 -6.88
N GLU A 40 -5.48 -30.09 -7.85
CA GLU A 40 -4.53 -29.00 -7.63
C GLU A 40 -5.25 -27.79 -7.04
N THR A 41 -4.83 -27.39 -5.84
CA THR A 41 -5.36 -26.23 -5.11
C THR A 41 -4.65 -24.97 -5.55
N ILE A 42 -5.22 -23.82 -5.19
CA ILE A 42 -4.58 -22.51 -5.39
C ILE A 42 -3.16 -22.46 -4.81
N HIS A 43 -2.94 -23.06 -3.63
CA HIS A 43 -1.63 -23.04 -2.96
C HIS A 43 -0.61 -23.87 -3.72
N ALA A 44 -0.99 -25.07 -4.17
CA ALA A 44 -0.14 -25.93 -4.97
C ALA A 44 0.22 -25.27 -6.32
N PHE A 45 -0.75 -24.61 -6.95
CA PHE A 45 -0.52 -23.88 -8.20
C PHE A 45 0.47 -22.71 -8.01
N LEU A 46 0.23 -21.85 -7.02
CA LEU A 46 1.11 -20.69 -6.75
C LEU A 46 2.54 -21.14 -6.44
N HIS A 47 2.69 -22.18 -5.62
CA HIS A 47 3.98 -22.78 -5.30
C HIS A 47 4.69 -23.34 -6.55
N ALA A 48 3.98 -24.13 -7.36
CA ALA A 48 4.53 -24.76 -8.56
C ALA A 48 4.95 -23.73 -9.63
N GLN A 49 4.27 -22.58 -9.69
CA GLN A 49 4.63 -21.49 -10.58
C GLN A 49 5.68 -20.54 -9.99
N GLY A 50 6.12 -20.74 -8.75
CA GLY A 50 7.08 -19.86 -8.08
C GLY A 50 6.56 -18.44 -7.91
N ILE A 51 5.23 -18.26 -7.75
CA ILE A 51 4.61 -16.95 -7.61
C ILE A 51 4.85 -16.43 -6.20
N GLN A 52 5.60 -15.33 -6.09
CA GLN A 52 5.89 -14.66 -4.83
C GLN A 52 5.01 -13.42 -4.64
N MET A 53 4.95 -12.93 -3.40
CA MET A 53 4.23 -11.71 -3.06
C MET A 53 5.18 -10.64 -2.56
N SER A 54 4.92 -9.41 -2.97
CA SER A 54 5.57 -8.22 -2.43
C SER A 54 4.55 -7.12 -2.19
N VAL A 55 4.74 -6.35 -1.13
CA VAL A 55 3.96 -5.13 -0.88
C VAL A 55 4.83 -3.94 -1.18
N VAL A 56 4.29 -3.02 -1.97
CA VAL A 56 4.95 -1.77 -2.34
C VAL A 56 4.30 -0.65 -1.54
N HIS A 57 5.13 0.13 -0.88
CA HIS A 57 4.74 1.32 -0.17
C HIS A 57 5.51 2.52 -0.71
N PHE A 58 4.85 3.66 -0.74
CA PHE A 58 5.49 4.94 -0.98
C PHE A 58 5.22 5.84 0.23
N GLN A 59 6.19 6.68 0.56
CA GLN A 59 6.10 7.62 1.67
C GLN A 59 6.30 9.04 1.10
N SER A 60 5.42 9.94 1.50
CA SER A 60 5.52 11.36 1.17
C SER A 60 5.23 12.17 2.43
N SER A 61 6.16 13.05 2.77
CA SER A 61 6.09 14.00 3.86
C SER A 61 5.88 15.39 3.27
N ILE A 62 4.95 16.16 3.85
CA ILE A 62 4.79 17.57 3.53
C ILE A 62 4.91 18.34 4.84
N VAL A 63 5.84 19.29 4.86
CA VAL A 63 6.07 20.20 5.97
C VAL A 63 6.01 21.63 5.41
N LEU A 64 5.42 22.54 6.18
CA LEU A 64 5.27 23.93 5.76
C LEU A 64 6.64 24.61 5.73
N ASP A 65 6.98 25.25 4.62
CA ASP A 65 8.20 26.05 4.43
C ASP A 65 9.53 25.30 4.62
N GLN A 66 9.49 23.97 4.73
CA GLN A 66 10.65 23.11 4.88
C GLN A 66 10.70 22.05 3.77
N THR A 67 11.91 21.64 3.41
CA THR A 67 12.16 20.47 2.57
C THR A 67 12.44 19.24 3.43
N THR A 68 12.16 18.05 2.91
CA THR A 68 12.42 16.80 3.63
C THR A 68 13.42 15.92 2.90
N TYR A 69 14.15 15.10 3.64
CA TYR A 69 15.10 14.14 3.10
C TYR A 69 15.14 12.87 3.95
N SER A 70 15.37 11.73 3.31
CA SER A 70 15.33 10.41 3.96
C SER A 70 16.66 9.68 3.84
N HIS A 71 17.11 9.09 4.95
CA HIS A 71 18.32 8.29 5.00
C HIS A 71 18.09 6.96 5.71
N ALA A 72 18.84 5.94 5.28
CA ALA A 72 19.04 4.70 6.02
C ALA A 72 20.54 4.51 6.25
N GLU A 73 20.95 4.39 7.52
CA GLU A 73 22.36 4.17 7.90
C GLU A 73 23.36 5.18 7.26
N GLY A 74 22.93 6.43 7.10
CA GLY A 74 23.72 7.50 6.46
C GLY A 74 23.74 7.47 4.93
N THR A 75 23.05 6.52 4.30
CA THR A 75 22.86 6.45 2.84
C THR A 75 21.56 7.14 2.45
N ASN A 76 21.60 7.97 1.40
CA ASN A 76 20.39 8.55 0.83
C ASN A 76 19.55 7.47 0.15
N VAL A 77 18.29 7.35 0.55
CA VAL A 77 17.33 6.38 0.01
C VAL A 77 16.34 6.99 -0.97
N HIS A 78 16.36 8.31 -1.16
CA HIS A 78 15.55 9.01 -2.14
C HIS A 78 15.89 8.53 -3.56
N ASP A 79 14.86 8.09 -4.28
CA ASP A 79 14.96 7.55 -5.65
C ASP A 79 16.12 6.58 -5.87
N ASN A 80 16.42 5.75 -4.88
CA ASN A 80 17.57 4.84 -4.91
C ASN A 80 17.18 3.43 -4.47
N GLU A 81 17.91 2.45 -5.01
CA GLU A 81 17.73 1.04 -4.67
C GLU A 81 18.75 0.61 -3.63
N VAL A 82 18.31 0.54 -2.37
CA VAL A 82 19.13 0.22 -1.21
C VAL A 82 18.42 -0.87 -0.42
N VAL A 83 19.14 -1.92 -0.04
CA VAL A 83 18.60 -2.96 0.85
C VAL A 83 18.53 -2.38 2.26
N VAL A 84 17.35 -2.48 2.88
CA VAL A 84 17.06 -1.89 4.21
C VAL A 84 16.41 -2.93 5.14
N ASP A 85 16.70 -4.22 4.92
CA ASP A 85 16.17 -5.36 5.68
C ASP A 85 16.27 -5.17 7.20
N ASP A 86 17.44 -4.69 7.64
CA ASP A 86 17.79 -4.49 9.05
C ASP A 86 18.12 -3.01 9.34
N ALA A 87 17.48 -2.08 8.63
CA ALA A 87 17.67 -0.66 8.83
C ALA A 87 16.38 0.09 9.15
N THR A 88 16.52 1.25 9.79
CA THR A 88 15.46 2.24 9.92
C THR A 88 15.67 3.31 8.87
N VAL A 89 14.63 3.58 8.08
CA VAL A 89 14.59 4.74 7.19
C VAL A 89 14.02 5.91 7.97
N THR A 90 14.84 6.93 8.21
CA THR A 90 14.44 8.15 8.91
C THR A 90 14.31 9.30 7.91
N THR A 91 13.19 10.01 7.98
CA THR A 91 12.92 11.25 7.26
C THR A 91 13.10 12.45 8.20
N TYR A 92 13.88 13.42 7.75
CA TYR A 92 14.17 14.67 8.45
C TYR A 92 13.65 15.87 7.66
N ALA A 93 13.32 16.95 8.37
CA ALA A 93 13.26 18.29 7.80
C ALA A 93 14.68 18.85 7.61
N ASP A 94 14.83 19.84 6.73
CA ASP A 94 16.08 20.58 6.49
C ASP A 94 16.65 21.31 7.71
N ASP A 95 15.82 21.65 8.70
CA ASP A 95 16.25 22.15 10.01
C ASP A 95 16.77 21.05 10.98
N GLY A 96 16.71 19.78 10.58
CA GLY A 96 17.16 18.63 11.34
C GLY A 96 16.10 18.01 12.26
N GLU A 97 14.86 18.50 12.25
CA GLU A 97 13.75 17.85 12.96
C GLU A 97 13.44 16.49 12.34
N ARG A 98 13.21 15.48 13.18
CA ARG A 98 12.74 14.17 12.72
C ARG A 98 11.25 14.24 12.45
N ILE A 99 10.84 13.73 11.28
CA ILE A 99 9.44 13.72 10.85
C ILE A 99 8.86 12.31 10.93
N PHE A 100 9.61 11.32 10.45
CA PHE A 100 9.07 9.97 10.29
C PHE A 100 10.17 8.91 10.32
N ASP A 101 9.90 7.78 10.97
CA ASP A 101 10.74 6.59 10.98
C ASP A 101 9.95 5.37 10.47
N ALA A 102 10.51 4.68 9.47
CA ALA A 102 10.10 3.33 9.08
C ALA A 102 11.16 2.34 9.56
N ASP A 103 10.83 1.55 10.58
CA ASP A 103 11.75 0.61 11.22
C ASP A 103 11.48 -0.83 10.75
N PHE A 104 12.42 -1.38 10.00
CA PHE A 104 12.39 -2.76 9.51
C PHE A 104 13.17 -3.73 10.42
N THR A 105 13.97 -3.21 11.38
CA THR A 105 14.77 -4.00 12.32
C THR A 105 13.92 -4.76 13.32
N VAL A 106 12.78 -4.18 13.72
CA VAL A 106 11.92 -4.73 14.78
C VAL A 106 11.21 -6.02 14.32
N LYS A 107 11.04 -6.20 13.00
CA LYS A 107 10.33 -7.34 12.39
C LYS A 107 10.89 -7.76 11.03
N GLY A 108 12.18 -8.10 10.94
CA GLY A 108 12.76 -8.73 9.73
C GLY A 108 12.21 -10.13 9.36
N THR A 109 11.13 -10.59 10.02
CA THR A 109 10.50 -11.87 9.75
C THR A 109 8.97 -11.77 9.76
N TYR A 110 8.33 -12.61 8.95
CA TYR A 110 6.87 -12.72 8.86
C TYR A 110 6.40 -14.11 9.27
N ARG A 111 5.13 -14.23 9.65
CA ARG A 111 4.47 -15.49 9.97
C ARG A 111 3.63 -15.94 8.79
N LEU A 112 3.82 -17.19 8.37
CA LEU A 112 3.02 -17.85 7.33
C LEU A 112 2.18 -18.94 7.97
N PHE A 113 0.86 -18.86 7.80
CA PHE A 113 -0.10 -19.81 8.36
C PHE A 113 -0.60 -20.75 7.26
N ASN A 114 -0.13 -22.00 7.31
CA ASN A 114 -0.51 -23.01 6.34
C ASN A 114 -1.86 -23.64 6.73
N ALA A 115 -2.93 -23.15 6.10
CA ALA A 115 -4.29 -23.64 6.33
C ALA A 115 -4.52 -25.10 5.89
N THR A 116 -3.63 -25.68 5.07
CA THR A 116 -3.69 -27.09 4.68
C THR A 116 -3.13 -28.01 5.77
N ALA A 117 -2.10 -27.57 6.48
CA ALA A 117 -1.53 -28.28 7.62
C ALA A 117 -2.38 -28.09 8.89
N ASP A 118 -2.88 -26.88 9.11
CA ASP A 118 -3.71 -26.53 10.25
C ASP A 118 -4.90 -25.65 9.81
N PRO A 119 -6.08 -26.23 9.62
CA PRO A 119 -7.29 -25.50 9.21
C PRO A 119 -7.73 -24.43 10.21
N THR A 120 -7.26 -24.49 11.46
CA THR A 120 -7.57 -23.48 12.49
C THR A 120 -6.63 -22.28 12.44
N GLU A 121 -5.57 -22.35 11.64
CA GLU A 121 -4.51 -21.34 11.50
C GLU A 121 -3.92 -20.92 12.87
N ALA A 122 -3.85 -21.87 13.82
CA ALA A 122 -3.28 -21.66 15.16
C ALA A 122 -1.75 -21.81 15.14
N THR A 123 -1.22 -22.55 14.18
CA THR A 123 0.21 -22.77 13.99
C THR A 123 0.75 -22.00 12.78
N TYR A 124 2.00 -21.55 12.89
CA TYR A 124 2.68 -20.79 11.83
C TYR A 124 4.14 -21.20 11.71
N THR A 125 4.70 -20.92 10.53
CA THR A 125 6.14 -20.96 10.27
C THR A 125 6.65 -19.55 10.06
N THR A 126 7.85 -19.26 10.54
CA THR A 126 8.47 -17.94 10.41
C THR A 126 9.49 -17.95 9.28
N TYR A 127 9.47 -16.90 8.46
CA TYR A 127 10.38 -16.69 7.33
C TYR A 127 10.93 -15.27 7.35
N THR A 128 12.12 -15.09 6.80
CA THR A 128 12.76 -13.77 6.67
C THR A 128 12.08 -12.95 5.57
N THR A 129 11.82 -11.67 5.85
CA THR A 129 11.38 -10.69 4.85
C THR A 129 12.58 -10.08 4.14
N THR A 130 12.38 -9.63 2.91
CA THR A 130 13.37 -8.79 2.22
C THR A 130 12.77 -7.42 1.94
N THR A 131 13.29 -6.37 2.54
CA THR A 131 12.92 -4.98 2.36
C THR A 131 14.02 -4.20 1.64
N ARG A 132 13.63 -3.50 0.58
CA ARG A 132 14.52 -2.60 -0.14
C ARG A 132 13.80 -1.33 -0.55
N THR A 133 14.53 -0.24 -0.61
CA THR A 133 14.07 0.96 -1.31
C THR A 133 14.19 0.77 -2.82
N THR A 134 13.50 1.60 -3.59
CA THR A 134 13.48 1.48 -5.05
C THR A 134 13.37 2.84 -5.71
N LYS A 135 13.78 2.87 -6.98
CA LYS A 135 13.59 4.01 -7.86
C LYS A 135 12.11 4.26 -8.10
N ILE A 136 11.73 5.52 -7.94
CA ILE A 136 10.38 6.06 -8.00
C ILE A 136 9.83 5.92 -9.42
N ALA A 137 10.62 6.34 -10.41
CA ALA A 137 10.18 6.40 -11.81
C ALA A 137 9.70 5.05 -12.36
N GLY A 138 10.26 3.93 -11.88
CA GLY A 138 9.85 2.60 -12.28
C GLY A 138 8.43 2.25 -11.86
N PHE A 139 7.99 2.74 -10.70
CA PHE A 139 6.65 2.51 -10.16
C PHE A 139 5.66 3.59 -10.62
N ALA A 140 6.07 4.85 -10.64
CA ALA A 140 5.24 5.97 -11.07
C ALA A 140 4.75 5.83 -12.52
N ARG A 141 5.58 5.25 -13.41
CA ARG A 141 5.24 5.05 -14.83
C ARG A 141 4.59 3.70 -15.13
N ASN A 142 4.34 2.88 -14.11
CA ASN A 142 3.79 1.55 -14.30
C ASN A 142 2.25 1.62 -14.40
N PRO A 143 1.66 1.13 -15.51
CA PRO A 143 0.22 1.22 -15.75
C PRO A 143 -0.63 0.48 -14.70
N ILE A 144 -0.06 -0.49 -13.98
CA ILE A 144 -0.75 -1.23 -12.90
C ILE A 144 -1.13 -0.29 -11.76
N PHE A 145 -0.32 0.74 -11.48
CA PHE A 145 -0.56 1.66 -10.37
C PHE A 145 -1.48 2.83 -10.74
N HIS A 146 -1.89 2.99 -12.00
CA HIS A 146 -2.72 4.13 -12.44
C HIS A 146 -4.01 4.31 -11.62
N VAL A 147 -4.67 3.21 -11.23
CA VAL A 147 -5.89 3.30 -10.41
C VAL A 147 -5.56 3.80 -9.01
N HIS A 148 -4.46 3.33 -8.43
CA HIS A 148 -3.98 3.78 -7.13
C HIS A 148 -3.59 5.27 -7.18
N THR A 149 -2.79 5.67 -8.17
CA THR A 149 -2.43 7.08 -8.41
C THR A 149 -3.67 7.96 -8.60
N TYR A 150 -4.71 7.45 -9.28
CA TYR A 150 -5.96 8.18 -9.45
C TYR A 150 -6.70 8.40 -8.12
N LEU A 151 -6.76 7.38 -7.25
CA LEU A 151 -7.40 7.49 -5.93
C LEU A 151 -6.65 8.46 -5.00
N MET A 152 -5.32 8.58 -5.14
CA MET A 152 -4.55 9.54 -4.34
C MET A 152 -4.94 11.00 -4.59
N ARG A 153 -5.58 11.30 -5.72
CA ARG A 153 -6.10 12.65 -6.04
C ARG A 153 -7.08 13.22 -5.01
N PHE A 154 -7.60 12.39 -4.11
CA PHE A 154 -8.50 12.84 -3.05
C PHE A 154 -7.76 13.29 -1.77
N ILE A 155 -6.46 13.03 -1.62
CA ILE A 155 -5.70 13.40 -0.41
C ILE A 155 -5.69 14.93 -0.16
N PRO A 156 -5.47 15.80 -1.15
CA PRO A 156 -5.46 17.25 -0.96
C PRO A 156 -6.81 17.79 -0.51
N LEU A 157 -7.91 17.11 -0.85
CA LEU A 157 -9.23 17.47 -0.32
C LEU A 157 -9.27 17.27 1.20
N VAL A 158 -8.69 16.17 1.69
CA VAL A 158 -8.55 15.92 3.13
C VAL A 158 -7.61 16.95 3.76
N VAL A 159 -6.45 17.20 3.15
CA VAL A 159 -5.48 18.18 3.67
C VAL A 159 -6.09 19.58 3.72
N ALA A 160 -6.82 20.01 2.68
CA ALA A 160 -7.48 21.31 2.64
C ALA A 160 -8.52 21.49 3.76
N THR A 161 -9.16 20.40 4.20
CA THR A 161 -10.08 20.46 5.34
C THR A 161 -9.38 20.52 6.69
N MET A 162 -8.12 20.09 6.78
CA MET A 162 -7.34 20.09 8.01
C MET A 162 -6.47 21.34 8.15
N ASN A 163 -5.74 21.70 7.10
CA ASN A 163 -4.89 22.88 7.02
C ASN A 163 -4.83 23.41 5.57
N PRO A 164 -5.49 24.55 5.27
CA PRO A 164 -5.52 25.13 3.92
C PRO A 164 -4.15 25.58 3.40
N GLU A 165 -3.28 26.10 4.27
CA GLU A 165 -1.94 26.57 3.87
C GLU A 165 -1.07 25.41 3.41
N LEU A 166 -1.14 24.28 4.13
CA LEU A 166 -0.47 23.05 3.74
C LEU A 166 -1.03 22.50 2.41
N ALA A 167 -2.34 22.59 2.20
CA ALA A 167 -2.96 22.18 0.93
C ALA A 167 -2.50 23.03 -0.24
N ASP A 168 -2.33 24.35 -0.06
CA ASP A 168 -1.86 25.25 -1.11
C ASP A 168 -0.42 24.99 -1.52
N GLN A 169 0.47 24.67 -0.57
CA GLN A 169 1.85 24.26 -0.87
C GLN A 169 1.90 22.91 -1.56
N ALA A 170 1.03 22.00 -1.15
CA ALA A 170 1.17 20.61 -1.52
C ALA A 170 0.32 20.21 -2.73
N LYS A 171 -0.60 21.06 -3.22
CA LYS A 171 -1.49 20.77 -4.36
C LYS A 171 -0.80 20.21 -5.62
N ASP A 172 0.44 20.62 -5.87
CA ASP A 172 1.21 20.24 -7.06
C ASP A 172 2.12 19.01 -6.83
N HIS A 173 2.37 18.63 -5.58
CA HIS A 173 3.35 17.59 -5.21
C HIS A 173 2.76 16.41 -4.42
N LEU A 174 1.73 16.62 -3.60
CA LEU A 174 1.04 15.58 -2.80
C LEU A 174 0.53 14.40 -3.61
N LEU A 175 0.20 14.67 -4.87
CA LEU A 175 -0.60 13.80 -5.72
C LEU A 175 0.22 12.96 -6.67
N ASP A 176 1.50 13.27 -6.77
CA ASP A 176 2.34 12.73 -7.82
C ASP A 176 3.40 11.85 -7.18
N MET A 177 3.33 10.57 -7.55
CA MET A 177 4.26 9.55 -7.12
C MET A 177 5.69 9.92 -7.51
N GLU A 178 5.91 10.75 -8.53
CA GLU A 178 7.21 11.29 -8.90
C GLU A 178 7.84 12.20 -7.82
N TYR A 179 7.04 12.72 -6.87
CA TYR A 179 7.50 13.58 -5.77
C TYR A 179 7.52 12.87 -4.40
N ALA A 180 7.39 11.54 -4.37
CA ALA A 180 7.55 10.79 -3.13
C ALA A 180 8.98 10.95 -2.58
N ASP A 181 9.13 10.96 -1.25
CA ASP A 181 10.45 11.00 -0.64
C ASP A 181 11.20 9.69 -0.86
N TYR A 182 10.50 8.55 -0.75
CA TYR A 182 11.03 7.25 -1.16
C TYR A 182 9.92 6.21 -1.35
N PHE A 183 10.29 5.14 -2.07
CA PHE A 183 9.51 3.91 -2.16
C PHE A 183 10.27 2.79 -1.48
N TYR A 184 9.55 1.87 -0.86
CA TYR A 184 10.11 0.61 -0.41
C TYR A 184 9.20 -0.57 -0.73
N VAL A 185 9.82 -1.72 -0.89
CA VAL A 185 9.17 -2.97 -1.22
C VAL A 185 9.53 -3.98 -0.16
N ILE A 186 8.51 -4.58 0.47
CA ILE A 186 8.66 -5.72 1.38
C ILE A 186 8.28 -6.98 0.60
N GLY A 187 9.25 -7.87 0.40
CA GLY A 187 9.11 -9.16 -0.25
C GLY A 187 8.87 -10.30 0.74
N TYR A 188 7.99 -11.22 0.35
CA TYR A 188 7.65 -12.43 1.09
C TYR A 188 8.03 -13.67 0.24
N PRO A 189 9.30 -14.11 0.29
CA PRO A 189 9.84 -15.06 -0.69
C PRO A 189 9.27 -16.48 -0.61
N ALA A 190 8.80 -16.93 0.57
CA ALA A 190 8.21 -18.25 0.78
C ALA A 190 6.67 -18.22 0.71
N TYR A 191 6.09 -17.36 -0.13
CA TYR A 191 4.64 -17.20 -0.23
C TYR A 191 4.01 -18.20 -1.20
N ASP A 192 2.99 -18.92 -0.73
CA ASP A 192 2.21 -19.87 -1.54
C ASP A 192 0.69 -19.58 -1.48
N GLY A 193 0.27 -18.33 -1.34
CA GLY A 193 -1.16 -17.96 -1.22
C GLY A 193 -1.74 -18.05 0.19
N TYR A 194 -0.95 -18.57 1.14
CA TYR A 194 -1.33 -18.71 2.55
C TYR A 194 -1.37 -17.38 3.29
N ARG A 195 -2.03 -17.37 4.46
CA ARG A 195 -2.15 -16.16 5.27
C ARG A 195 -0.78 -15.68 5.75
N ILE A 196 -0.47 -14.41 5.49
CA ILE A 196 0.73 -13.73 6.01
C ILE A 196 0.35 -12.74 7.10
N GLU A 197 1.01 -12.86 8.24
CA GLU A 197 1.07 -11.77 9.22
C GLU A 197 2.47 -11.16 9.26
N HIS A 198 2.50 -9.84 9.08
CA HIS A 198 3.71 -9.04 9.19
C HIS A 198 3.31 -7.67 9.78
N ASP A 199 4.19 -7.05 10.55
CA ASP A 199 3.87 -5.83 11.31
C ASP A 199 5.06 -4.88 11.37
N PRO A 200 5.38 -4.18 10.26
CA PRO A 200 6.42 -3.15 10.29
C PRO A 200 6.03 -2.01 11.24
N THR A 201 7.03 -1.37 11.85
CA THR A 201 6.81 -0.26 12.79
C THR A 201 7.04 1.07 12.07
N PHE A 202 6.03 1.94 12.13
CA PHE A 202 6.10 3.31 11.61
C PHE A 202 5.87 4.30 12.75
N VAL A 203 6.75 5.28 12.88
CA VAL A 203 6.68 6.31 13.92
C VAL A 203 6.65 7.66 13.24
N ALA A 204 5.57 8.41 13.43
CA ALA A 204 5.50 9.81 13.03
C ALA A 204 5.79 10.70 14.24
N TYR A 205 6.68 11.67 14.06
CA TYR A 205 7.01 12.68 15.05
C TYR A 205 6.22 13.95 14.74
N ALA A 206 5.62 14.53 15.77
CA ALA A 206 4.90 15.79 15.64
C ALA A 206 5.15 16.64 16.89
N ALA A 207 5.61 17.86 16.68
CA ALA A 207 5.58 18.90 17.70
C ALA A 207 4.13 19.39 17.84
N LEU A 208 3.36 18.76 18.73
CA LEU A 208 2.02 19.23 19.06
C LEU A 208 2.16 20.51 19.90
N THR A 209 2.01 21.67 19.27
CA THR A 209 1.75 22.91 20.01
C THR A 209 0.46 22.74 20.79
N ALA A 210 0.51 22.98 22.11
CA ALA A 210 -0.67 22.96 22.95
C ALA A 210 -1.73 23.88 22.33
N ALA A 211 -2.93 23.33 22.12
CA ALA A 211 -4.01 24.03 21.44
C ALA A 211 -4.22 25.42 22.04
N GLU A 212 -3.93 26.46 21.26
CA GLU A 212 -4.43 27.79 21.56
C GLU A 212 -5.95 27.70 21.44
N PRO A 213 -6.72 28.17 22.44
CA PRO A 213 -8.18 28.09 22.39
C PRO A 213 -8.64 28.73 21.08
N PRO A 214 -9.52 28.05 20.32
CA PRO A 214 -9.91 28.51 19.00
C PRO A 214 -10.42 29.96 19.12
N PRO A 215 -9.96 30.89 18.26
CA PRO A 215 -10.56 32.21 18.20
C PRO A 215 -12.07 32.03 18.01
N PRO A 216 -12.92 32.84 18.67
CA PRO A 216 -14.37 32.69 18.61
C PRO A 216 -14.80 32.66 17.14
N GLY A 217 -15.20 31.46 16.69
CA GLY A 217 -15.44 31.21 15.28
C GLY A 217 -16.61 32.03 14.77
N PRO A 218 -16.57 32.50 13.51
CA PRO A 218 -17.77 33.02 12.85
C PRO A 218 -18.84 31.91 12.79
N PRO A 219 -20.14 32.28 12.79
CA PRO A 219 -21.23 31.31 12.89
C PRO A 219 -21.12 30.22 11.84
N ALA A 220 -21.27 28.97 12.29
CA ALA A 220 -21.16 27.77 11.48
C ALA A 220 -22.00 27.89 10.20
N SER A 221 -21.33 27.97 9.05
CA SER A 221 -22.02 27.87 7.77
C SER A 221 -22.29 26.38 7.48
N PRO A 222 -23.53 26.00 7.13
CA PRO A 222 -23.89 24.60 6.83
C PRO A 222 -23.24 24.04 5.54
N ALA A 223 -22.36 24.81 4.88
CA ALA A 223 -21.75 24.43 3.62
C ALA A 223 -20.60 23.39 3.77
N GLY A 224 -19.88 23.39 4.90
CA GLY A 224 -18.70 22.52 5.08
C GLY A 224 -19.02 21.03 5.17
N GLY A 225 -20.11 20.66 5.86
CA GLY A 225 -20.54 19.26 5.98
C GLY A 225 -21.15 18.70 4.70
N ALA A 226 -21.77 19.54 3.88
CA ALA A 226 -22.34 19.15 2.60
C ALA A 226 -21.25 18.83 1.56
N ALA A 227 -20.12 19.55 1.58
CA ALA A 227 -19.02 19.31 0.64
C ALA A 227 -18.39 17.91 0.82
N LEU A 228 -18.22 17.43 2.07
CA LEU A 228 -17.67 16.10 2.35
C LEU A 228 -18.63 14.97 1.92
N LEU A 229 -19.94 15.13 2.13
CA LEU A 229 -20.94 14.17 1.68
C LEU A 229 -21.05 14.13 0.15
N VAL A 230 -21.01 15.29 -0.50
CA VAL A 230 -21.06 15.38 -1.97
C VAL A 230 -19.79 14.80 -2.59
N ALA A 231 -18.61 15.04 -1.99
CA ALA A 231 -17.36 14.44 -2.44
C ALA A 231 -17.38 12.91 -2.30
N GLY A 232 -17.85 12.37 -1.17
CA GLY A 232 -17.98 10.93 -0.97
C GLY A 232 -18.95 10.25 -1.95
N VAL A 233 -20.08 10.89 -2.25
CA VAL A 233 -21.06 10.38 -3.23
C VAL A 233 -20.51 10.49 -4.66
N ALA A 234 -19.81 11.57 -5.01
CA ALA A 234 -19.18 11.73 -6.32
C ALA A 234 -18.09 10.67 -6.56
N VAL A 235 -17.29 10.34 -5.54
CA VAL A 235 -16.29 9.26 -5.60
C VAL A 235 -16.97 7.92 -5.88
N LEU A 236 -18.05 7.58 -5.16
CA LEU A 236 -18.79 6.34 -5.38
C LEU A 236 -19.41 6.25 -6.79
N VAL A 237 -19.95 7.36 -7.31
CA VAL A 237 -20.55 7.41 -8.66
C VAL A 237 -19.50 7.29 -9.75
N ILE A 238 -18.33 7.93 -9.58
CA ILE A 238 -17.22 7.86 -10.54
C ILE A 238 -16.61 6.44 -10.55
N VAL A 239 -16.39 5.84 -9.38
CA VAL A 239 -15.93 4.45 -9.27
C VAL A 239 -16.91 3.50 -9.95
N ALA A 240 -18.22 3.67 -9.75
CA ALA A 240 -19.24 2.87 -10.42
C ALA A 240 -19.26 3.07 -11.95
N LEU A 241 -19.04 4.30 -12.43
CA LEU A 241 -18.99 4.62 -13.87
C LEU A 241 -17.74 4.08 -14.57
N VAL A 242 -16.59 4.12 -13.90
CA VAL A 242 -15.33 3.57 -14.43
C VAL A 242 -15.39 2.04 -14.45
N LEU A 243 -15.97 1.41 -13.44
CA LEU A 243 -16.20 -0.04 -13.41
C LEU A 243 -17.22 -0.51 -14.45
N ARG A 244 -18.16 0.34 -14.87
CA ARG A 244 -19.18 0.02 -15.89
C ARG A 244 -18.73 0.24 -17.33
N ARG A 245 -17.60 0.94 -17.55
CA ARG A 245 -17.01 1.20 -18.87
C ARG A 245 -15.91 0.20 -19.27
N ARG A 246 -15.63 -0.79 -18.42
CA ARG A 246 -14.88 -1.99 -18.76
C ARG A 246 -15.84 -3.17 -18.88
#